data_AF-A0A1X6Y5Q9-F1
#
_entry.id   AF-A0A1X6Y5Q9-F1
#
_cell.length_a   1.000
_cell.length_b   1.000
_cell.length_c   1.000
_cell.angle_alpha   90.00
_cell.angle_beta   90.00
_cell.angle_gamma   90.00
#
_symmetry.space_group_name_H-M   'P 1'
#
loop_
_entity.id
_entity.type
_entity.pdbx_description
1 polymer ?
#
loop_
_entity_poly.entity_id
_entity_poly.type
_entity_poly.pdbx_seq_one_letter_code
_entity_poly.pdbx_strand_id
1 'polypeptide(L)'
;MVPIIGLTRLIANFAPFSARPLHADGFELNLQDSQSRATLDGWSSMPSDHASLFFGFAVAVLTINRKAGMFLLLWSVLVVSMPRVIMGLHWPSDIVAGWCIGASIALVLMRPVSSLVRRAQVIPYFEKREAVGYPLLFFATFEFTQMFATGRRLIDLLFL
;
A
#
# COMPACT_ATOMS: atom_id res chain seq x y z
N MET A 1 2.21 4.38 7.10
CA MET A 1 1.96 4.01 5.69
C MET A 1 3.27 3.88 4.92
N VAL A 2 4.10 4.92 4.83
CA VAL A 2 5.51 4.81 4.34
C VAL A 2 6.31 3.65 4.98
N PRO A 3 6.28 3.42 6.31
CA PRO A 3 6.97 2.29 6.92
C PRO A 3 6.41 0.91 6.52
N ILE A 4 5.14 0.82 6.12
CA ILE A 4 4.55 -0.45 5.67
C ILE A 4 5.16 -0.82 4.33
N ILE A 5 5.17 0.10 3.36
CA ILE A 5 5.76 -0.14 2.03
C ILE A 5 7.26 -0.44 2.16
N GLY A 6 7.99 0.37 2.95
CA GLY A 6 9.42 0.18 3.17
C GLY A 6 9.75 -1.18 3.78
N LEU A 7 8.98 -1.62 4.79
CA LEU A 7 9.22 -2.91 5.42
C LEU A 7 8.76 -4.08 4.55
N THR A 8 7.63 -3.96 3.83
CA THR A 8 7.20 -4.96 2.84
C THR A 8 8.27 -5.17 1.79
N ARG A 9 8.90 -4.10 1.29
CA ARG A 9 10.02 -4.18 0.34
C ARG A 9 11.30 -4.75 0.95
N LEU A 10 11.61 -4.40 2.19
CA LEU A 10 12.73 -4.99 2.90
C LEU A 10 12.54 -6.50 3.10
N ILE A 11 11.34 -6.95 3.44
CA ILE A 11 10.98 -8.37 3.53
C ILE A 11 11.03 -9.03 2.15
N ALA A 12 10.66 -8.33 1.09
CA ALA A 12 10.73 -8.82 -0.29
C ALA A 12 12.15 -9.22 -0.70
N ASN A 13 13.18 -8.56 -0.17
CA ASN A 13 14.59 -8.93 -0.43
C ASN A 13 14.98 -10.30 0.17
N PHE A 14 14.22 -10.79 1.14
CA PHE A 14 14.44 -12.09 1.80
C PHE A 14 13.41 -13.15 1.38
N ALA A 15 12.35 -12.75 0.67
CA ALA A 15 11.33 -13.66 0.18
C ALA A 15 11.83 -14.43 -1.06
N PRO A 16 11.36 -15.67 -1.28
CA PRO A 16 11.64 -16.39 -2.52
C PRO A 16 11.15 -15.56 -3.71
N PHE A 17 11.95 -15.49 -4.77
CA PHE A 17 11.56 -14.79 -5.98
C PHE A 17 10.32 -15.47 -6.58
N SER A 18 9.21 -14.74 -6.64
CA SER A 18 7.98 -15.19 -7.29
C SER A 18 7.82 -14.46 -8.61
N ALA A 19 7.94 -15.19 -9.73
CA ALA A 19 7.65 -14.66 -11.05
C ALA A 19 6.15 -14.37 -11.21
N ARG A 20 5.81 -13.28 -11.92
CA ARG A 20 4.42 -12.86 -12.13
C ARG A 20 3.67 -13.88 -12.99
N PRO A 21 2.40 -14.20 -12.68
CA PRO A 21 1.57 -15.07 -13.53
C PRO A 21 1.48 -14.57 -14.98
N LEU A 22 1.65 -13.27 -15.21
CA LEU A 22 1.69 -12.65 -16.53
C LEU A 22 2.82 -13.17 -17.46
N HIS A 23 3.83 -13.85 -16.91
CA HIS A 23 4.91 -14.48 -17.67
C HIS A 23 4.75 -16.01 -17.80
N ALA A 24 3.67 -16.59 -17.25
CA ALA A 24 3.34 -17.99 -17.45
C ALA A 24 2.57 -18.14 -18.76
N ASP A 25 3.04 -19.04 -19.63
CA ASP A 25 2.41 -19.33 -20.93
C ASP A 25 0.94 -19.76 -20.71
N GLY A 26 -0.01 -18.96 -21.21
CA GLY A 26 -1.46 -19.27 -21.15
C GLY A 26 -2.40 -18.10 -20.87
N PHE A 27 -1.92 -16.93 -20.43
CA PHE A 27 -2.76 -15.75 -20.15
C PHE A 27 -2.47 -14.59 -21.13
N GLU A 28 -3.18 -14.54 -22.26
CA GLU A 28 -3.19 -13.38 -23.16
C GLU A 28 -4.08 -12.25 -22.59
N LEU A 29 -3.63 -11.62 -21.51
CA LEU A 29 -4.28 -10.42 -20.97
C LEU A 29 -3.73 -9.18 -21.69
N ASN A 30 -4.64 -8.40 -22.26
CA ASN A 30 -4.35 -7.15 -22.96
C ASN A 30 -4.14 -6.04 -21.92
N LEU A 31 -2.90 -5.79 -21.52
CA LEU A 31 -2.55 -4.72 -20.58
C LEU A 31 -2.55 -3.38 -21.31
N GLN A 32 -3.20 -2.36 -20.74
CA GLN A 32 -2.99 -0.98 -21.16
C GLN A 32 -1.51 -0.59 -21.02
N ASP A 33 -0.99 0.15 -22.00
CA ASP A 33 0.43 0.53 -22.20
C ASP A 33 1.16 1.13 -20.98
N SER A 34 0.44 1.54 -19.93
CA SER A 34 1.02 2.05 -18.67
C SER A 34 1.63 0.99 -17.75
N GLN A 35 1.33 -0.30 -17.98
CA GLN A 35 1.95 -1.44 -17.28
C GLN A 35 2.72 -2.30 -18.28
N SER A 36 3.69 -1.70 -18.97
CA SER A 36 4.45 -2.41 -20.01
C SER A 36 5.15 -3.64 -19.42
N ARG A 37 5.00 -4.78 -20.10
CA ARG A 37 5.60 -6.08 -19.74
C ARG A 37 7.09 -5.95 -19.40
N ALA A 38 7.81 -5.11 -20.14
CA ALA A 38 9.24 -4.81 -19.94
C ALA A 38 9.58 -4.06 -18.64
N THR A 39 8.66 -3.26 -18.07
CA THR A 39 8.89 -2.60 -16.76
C THR A 39 8.71 -3.58 -15.60
N LEU A 40 7.97 -4.67 -15.84
CA LEU A 40 7.60 -5.66 -14.84
C LEU A 40 8.56 -6.86 -14.83
N ASP A 41 9.41 -7.02 -15.85
CA ASP A 41 10.44 -8.06 -15.94
C ASP A 41 11.52 -7.89 -14.86
N GLY A 42 11.86 -8.98 -14.17
CA GLY A 42 12.91 -9.02 -13.14
C GLY A 42 12.51 -8.51 -11.75
N TRP A 43 11.29 -7.98 -11.58
CA TRP A 43 10.79 -7.51 -10.28
C TRP A 43 9.92 -8.56 -9.59
N SER A 44 10.28 -8.94 -8.36
CA SER A 44 9.53 -9.94 -7.58
C SER A 44 8.06 -9.53 -7.41
N SER A 45 7.16 -10.52 -7.58
CA SER A 45 5.73 -10.41 -7.31
C SER A 45 5.41 -10.51 -5.82
N MET A 46 6.32 -11.07 -5.04
CA MET A 46 6.14 -11.24 -3.61
C MET A 46 6.91 -10.17 -2.82
N PRO A 47 6.29 -9.53 -1.82
CA PRO A 47 4.85 -9.44 -1.52
C PRO A 47 4.15 -8.35 -2.34
N SER A 48 2.82 -8.37 -2.42
CA SER A 48 2.09 -7.26 -3.05
C SER A 48 2.08 -6.01 -2.15
N ASP A 49 2.78 -4.95 -2.57
CA ASP A 49 2.79 -3.67 -1.86
C ASP A 49 1.37 -3.11 -1.66
N HIS A 50 0.53 -3.18 -2.71
CA HIS A 50 -0.85 -2.71 -2.65
C HIS A 50 -1.64 -3.50 -1.60
N ALA A 51 -1.55 -4.84 -1.63
CA ALA A 51 -2.24 -5.67 -0.66
C ALA A 51 -1.78 -5.35 0.78
N SER A 52 -0.48 -5.20 1.01
CA SER A 52 0.05 -4.89 2.34
C SER A 52 -0.36 -3.50 2.84
N LEU A 53 -0.31 -2.49 1.99
CA LEU A 53 -0.62 -1.10 2.36
C LEU A 53 -2.10 -0.93 2.71
N PHE A 54 -2.99 -1.34 1.81
CA PHE A 54 -4.44 -1.11 1.97
C PHE A 54 -5.04 -2.01 3.04
N PHE A 55 -4.58 -3.25 3.17
CA PHE A 55 -5.03 -4.15 4.24
C PHE A 55 -4.51 -3.69 5.60
N GLY A 56 -3.25 -3.26 5.69
CA GLY A 56 -2.69 -2.66 6.91
C GLY A 56 -3.44 -1.39 7.32
N PHE A 57 -3.80 -0.53 6.36
CA PHE A 57 -4.64 0.65 6.63
C PHE A 57 -6.02 0.26 7.17
N ALA A 58 -6.69 -0.72 6.54
CA ALA A 58 -7.99 -1.20 7.00
C ALA A 58 -7.92 -1.77 8.43
N VAL A 59 -6.88 -2.55 8.76
CA VAL A 59 -6.64 -3.05 10.12
C VAL A 59 -6.41 -1.91 11.11
N ALA A 60 -5.62 -0.90 10.75
CA ALA A 60 -5.41 0.26 11.61
C ALA A 60 -6.73 0.97 11.92
N VAL A 61 -7.58 1.20 10.91
CA VAL A 61 -8.91 1.81 11.09
C VAL A 61 -9.82 0.91 11.94
N LEU A 62 -9.74 -0.41 11.78
CA LEU A 62 -10.52 -1.37 12.57
C LEU A 62 -10.27 -1.23 14.08
N THR A 63 -9.04 -0.89 14.48
CA THR A 63 -8.72 -0.64 15.90
C THR A 63 -9.33 0.63 16.46
N ILE A 64 -9.74 1.57 15.61
CA ILE A 64 -10.39 2.85 15.99
C ILE A 64 -11.91 2.73 15.87
N ASN A 65 -12.40 2.28 14.72
CA ASN A 65 -13.82 2.14 14.41
C ASN A 65 -14.07 0.82 13.68
N ARG A 66 -14.76 -0.10 14.36
CA ARG A 66 -15.04 -1.45 13.86
C ARG A 66 -15.84 -1.47 12.56
N LYS A 67 -16.84 -0.59 12.41
CA LYS A 67 -17.70 -0.57 11.21
C LYS A 67 -16.93 -0.08 9.98
N ALA A 68 -16.23 1.05 10.14
CA ALA A 68 -15.40 1.61 9.07
C ALA A 68 -14.25 0.67 8.69
N GLY A 69 -13.59 0.06 9.68
CA GLY A 69 -12.52 -0.90 9.44
C GLY A 69 -13.00 -2.15 8.71
N MET A 70 -14.17 -2.70 9.08
CA MET A 70 -14.74 -3.87 8.38
C MET A 70 -15.08 -3.54 6.92
N PHE A 71 -15.67 -2.37 6.67
CA PHE A 71 -15.93 -1.90 5.31
C PHE A 71 -14.63 -1.79 4.50
N LEU A 72 -13.59 -1.19 5.07
CA LEU A 72 -12.29 -1.04 4.40
C LEU A 72 -11.57 -2.38 4.17
N LEU A 73 -11.73 -3.35 5.08
CA LEU A 73 -11.20 -4.70 4.88
C LEU A 73 -11.86 -5.36 3.67
N LEU A 74 -13.19 -5.33 3.61
CA LEU A 74 -13.93 -5.88 2.48
C LEU A 74 -13.55 -5.18 1.16
N TRP A 75 -13.45 -3.84 1.19
CA TRP A 75 -13.02 -3.05 0.04
C TRP A 75 -11.58 -3.39 -0.39
N SER A 76 -10.65 -3.56 0.55
CA SER A 76 -9.27 -3.95 0.24
C SER A 76 -9.18 -5.34 -0.39
N VAL A 77 -10.05 -6.27 0.01
CA VAL A 77 -10.09 -7.61 -0.61
C VAL A 77 -10.69 -7.54 -2.02
N LEU A 78 -11.86 -6.90 -2.17
CA LEU A 78 -12.65 -6.97 -3.40
C LEU A 78 -12.22 -5.95 -4.47
N VAL A 79 -11.81 -4.76 -4.08
CA VAL A 79 -11.54 -3.65 -5.01
C VAL A 79 -10.05 -3.47 -5.24
N VAL A 80 -9.22 -3.70 -4.21
CA VAL A 80 -7.77 -3.55 -4.36
C VAL A 80 -7.09 -4.86 -4.76
N SER A 81 -7.44 -5.97 -4.10
CA SER A 81 -6.69 -7.22 -4.25
C SER A 81 -7.19 -8.09 -5.41
N MET A 82 -8.51 -8.23 -5.56
CA MET A 82 -9.10 -9.05 -6.65
C MET A 82 -8.64 -8.63 -8.06
N PRO A 83 -8.62 -7.35 -8.45
CA PRO A 83 -8.12 -6.96 -9.77
C PRO A 83 -6.66 -7.37 -10.00
N ARG A 84 -5.84 -7.46 -8.95
CA ARG A 84 -4.43 -7.89 -9.06
C ARG A 84 -4.29 -9.37 -9.39
N VAL A 85 -5.21 -10.21 -8.90
CA VAL A 85 -5.28 -11.63 -9.28
C VAL A 85 -5.82 -11.79 -10.69
N ILE A 86 -6.95 -11.11 -10.98
CA ILE A 86 -7.65 -11.23 -12.28
C ILE A 86 -6.77 -10.75 -13.43
N MET A 87 -5.98 -9.70 -13.22
CA MET A 87 -5.01 -9.18 -14.21
C MET A 87 -3.71 -10.00 -14.27
N GLY A 88 -3.57 -11.09 -13.50
CA GLY A 88 -2.37 -11.93 -13.50
C GLY A 88 -1.11 -11.25 -12.97
N LEU A 89 -1.25 -10.15 -12.21
CA LEU A 89 -0.11 -9.39 -11.70
C LEU A 89 0.54 -10.04 -10.46
N HIS A 90 -0.25 -10.81 -9.71
CA HIS A 90 0.17 -11.47 -8.48
C HIS A 90 -0.55 -12.81 -8.32
N TRP A 91 0.13 -13.79 -7.73
CA TRP A 91 -0.55 -15.00 -7.27
C TRP A 91 -1.44 -14.70 -6.06
N PRO A 92 -2.54 -15.46 -5.84
CA PRO A 92 -3.35 -15.32 -4.63
C PRO A 92 -2.51 -15.43 -3.33
N SER A 93 -1.47 -16.27 -3.33
CA SER A 93 -0.50 -16.39 -2.23
C SER A 93 0.23 -15.08 -1.93
N ASP A 94 0.60 -14.31 -2.95
CA ASP A 94 1.36 -13.06 -2.82
C ASP A 94 0.52 -11.97 -2.17
N ILE A 95 -0.79 -12.02 -2.42
CA ILE A 95 -1.79 -11.13 -1.83
C ILE A 95 -2.02 -11.48 -0.37
N VAL A 96 -2.20 -12.76 -0.05
CA VAL A 96 -2.36 -13.23 1.34
C VAL A 96 -1.13 -12.88 2.17
N ALA A 97 0.07 -13.12 1.63
CA ALA A 97 1.32 -12.70 2.28
C ALA A 97 1.37 -11.18 2.51
N GLY A 98 0.95 -10.39 1.51
CA GLY A 98 0.80 -8.94 1.65
C GLY A 98 -0.15 -8.56 2.77
N TRP A 99 -1.35 -9.17 2.85
CA TRP A 99 -2.31 -8.92 3.92
C TRP A 99 -1.75 -9.21 5.30
N CYS A 100 -1.09 -10.35 5.48
CA CYS A 100 -0.47 -10.74 6.74
C CYS A 100 0.59 -9.72 7.17
N ILE A 101 1.52 -9.36 6.27
CA ILE A 101 2.57 -8.37 6.55
C ILE A 101 1.96 -7.02 6.91
N GLY A 102 1.02 -6.53 6.10
CA GLY A 102 0.34 -5.26 6.32
C GLY A 102 -0.38 -5.20 7.66
N ALA A 103 -1.13 -6.25 8.01
CA ALA A 103 -1.84 -6.38 9.27
C ALA A 103 -0.88 -6.39 10.47
N SER A 104 0.18 -7.22 10.41
CA SER A 104 1.17 -7.30 11.49
C SER A 104 1.85 -5.96 11.73
N ILE A 105 2.29 -5.27 10.68
CA ILE A 105 2.94 -3.96 10.82
C ILE A 105 1.96 -2.93 11.38
N ALA A 106 0.72 -2.91 10.90
CA ALA A 106 -0.30 -2.01 11.41
C ALA A 106 -0.53 -2.21 12.91
N LEU A 107 -0.68 -3.45 13.36
CA LEU A 107 -0.90 -3.76 14.79
C LEU A 107 0.28 -3.33 15.67
N VAL A 108 1.52 -3.55 15.22
CA VAL A 108 2.73 -3.15 15.96
C VAL A 108 2.87 -1.62 16.00
N LEU A 109 2.70 -0.94 14.87
CA LEU A 109 2.92 0.51 14.77
C LEU A 109 1.76 1.35 15.31
N MET A 110 0.54 0.80 15.38
CA MET A 110 -0.63 1.58 15.79
C MET A 110 -0.48 2.18 17.20
N ARG A 111 0.08 1.42 18.14
CA ARG A 111 0.30 1.87 19.52
C ARG A 111 1.32 3.02 19.63
N PRO A 112 2.57 2.88 19.14
CA PRO A 112 3.54 3.97 19.24
C PRO A 112 3.14 5.18 18.40
N VAL A 113 2.56 5.00 17.21
CA VAL A 113 2.13 6.11 16.35
C VAL A 113 0.99 6.88 16.99
N SER A 114 -0.05 6.21 17.51
CA SER A 114 -1.17 6.90 18.16
C SER A 114 -0.72 7.66 19.42
N SER A 115 0.24 7.11 20.18
CA SER A 115 0.85 7.80 21.32
C SER A 115 1.62 9.05 20.87
N LEU A 116 2.43 8.94 19.81
CA LEU A 116 3.19 10.05 19.25
C LEU A 116 2.28 11.16 18.70
N VAL A 117 1.26 10.81 17.92
CA VAL A 117 0.30 11.77 17.34
C VAL A 117 -0.41 12.56 18.44
N ARG A 118 -0.78 11.89 19.53
CA ARG A 118 -1.41 12.52 20.69
C ARG A 118 -0.44 13.43 21.44
N ARG A 119 0.81 12.99 21.65
CA ARG A 119 1.86 13.78 22.31
C ARG A 119 2.25 15.02 21.51
N ALA A 120 2.38 14.88 20.20
CA ALA A 120 2.73 15.97 19.29
C ALA A 120 1.57 16.94 19.04
N GLN A 121 0.39 16.72 19.64
CA GLN A 121 -0.79 17.59 19.51
C GLN A 121 -1.13 17.91 18.05
N VAL A 122 -0.94 16.92 17.16
CA VAL A 122 -1.12 17.10 15.72
C VAL A 122 -2.57 17.47 15.40
N ILE A 123 -3.54 16.79 16.02
CA ILE A 123 -4.97 17.01 15.75
C ILE A 123 -5.39 18.44 16.13
N PRO A 124 -5.16 18.93 17.37
CA PRO A 124 -5.48 20.32 17.72
C PRO A 124 -4.74 21.37 16.88
N TYR A 125 -3.51 21.07 16.44
CA TYR A 125 -2.74 21.97 15.58
C TYR A 125 -3.37 22.11 14.19
N PHE A 126 -3.83 21.00 13.60
CA PHE A 126 -4.49 20.98 12.31
C PHE A 126 -5.87 21.66 12.37
N GLU A 127 -6.65 21.42 13.42
CA GLU A 127 -7.94 22.08 13.65
C GLU A 127 -7.79 23.60 13.79
N LYS A 128 -6.70 24.08 14.39
CA LYS A 128 -6.41 25.53 14.49
C LYS A 128 -5.97 26.17 13.17
N ARG A 129 -5.50 25.38 12.20
CA ARG A 129 -4.96 25.85 10.91
C ARG A 129 -5.65 25.15 9.74
N GLU A 130 -6.97 25.17 9.71
CA GLU A 130 -7.80 24.50 8.69
C GLU A 130 -7.37 24.81 7.25
N ALA A 131 -7.01 26.07 6.96
CA ALA A 131 -6.56 26.53 5.65
C ALA A 131 -5.32 25.78 5.12
N VAL A 132 -4.46 25.28 6.01
CA VAL A 132 -3.30 24.46 5.66
C VAL A 132 -3.59 22.98 5.87
N GLY A 133 -4.45 22.65 6.83
CA GLY A 133 -4.82 21.28 7.16
C GLY A 133 -5.51 20.53 6.03
N TYR A 134 -6.50 21.13 5.37
CA TYR A 134 -7.24 20.47 4.29
C TYR A 134 -6.38 20.19 3.04
N PRO A 135 -5.58 21.15 2.53
CA PRO A 135 -4.67 20.85 1.42
C PRO A 135 -3.67 19.74 1.78
N LEU A 136 -3.07 19.77 2.98
CA LEU A 136 -2.13 18.73 3.40
C LEU A 136 -2.80 17.35 3.50
N LEU A 137 -4.03 17.28 4.02
CA LEU A 137 -4.79 16.03 4.07
C LEU A 137 -5.09 15.51 2.66
N PHE A 138 -5.51 16.39 1.75
CA PHE A 138 -5.72 16.05 0.35
C PHE A 138 -4.44 15.52 -0.31
N PHE A 139 -3.31 16.21 -0.15
CA PHE A 139 -2.04 15.74 -0.68
C PHE A 139 -1.65 14.39 -0.09
N ALA A 140 -1.83 14.18 1.21
CA ALA A 140 -1.52 12.91 1.86
C ALA A 140 -2.39 11.75 1.33
N THR A 141 -3.69 11.97 1.13
CA THR A 141 -4.60 10.94 0.59
C THR A 141 -4.37 10.71 -0.91
N PHE A 142 -4.02 11.75 -1.66
CA PHE A 142 -3.63 11.64 -3.06
C PHE A 142 -2.35 10.81 -3.23
N GLU A 143 -1.29 11.14 -2.49
CA GLU A 143 -0.04 10.38 -2.51
C GLU A 143 -0.26 8.93 -2.06
N PHE A 144 -1.09 8.69 -1.05
CA PHE A 144 -1.45 7.35 -0.61
C PHE A 144 -2.11 6.53 -1.74
N THR A 145 -3.03 7.15 -2.49
CA THR A 145 -3.71 6.53 -3.64
C THR A 145 -2.72 6.23 -4.77
N GLN A 146 -1.74 7.09 -4.98
CA GLN A 146 -0.69 6.94 -5.99
C GLN A 146 0.50 6.09 -5.51
N MET A 147 0.42 5.46 -4.33
CA MET A 147 1.55 4.77 -3.70
C MET A 147 2.85 5.60 -3.70
N PHE A 148 2.76 6.89 -3.42
CA PHE A 148 3.88 7.83 -3.40
C PHE A 148 4.65 7.90 -4.74
N ALA A 149 3.97 7.67 -5.86
CA ALA A 149 4.58 7.77 -7.19
C ALA A 149 5.13 9.16 -7.48
N THR A 150 4.40 10.22 -7.10
CA THR A 150 4.87 11.61 -7.24
C THR A 150 6.11 11.86 -6.39
N GLY A 151 6.08 11.43 -5.12
CA GLY A 151 7.22 11.57 -4.22
C GLY A 151 8.49 10.90 -4.76
N ARG A 152 8.36 9.70 -5.34
CA ARG A 152 9.49 9.00 -5.97
C ARG A 152 10.01 9.73 -7.21
N ARG A 153 9.12 10.17 -8.10
CA ARG A 153 9.51 10.94 -9.30
C ARG A 153 10.25 12.23 -8.96
N LEU A 154 9.84 12.93 -7.90
CA LEU A 154 10.51 14.14 -7.42
C LEU A 154 11.93 13.85 -6.93
N ILE A 155 12.12 12.75 -6.22
CA ILE A 155 13.45 12.30 -5.77
C ILE A 155 14.31 11.98 -7.00
N ASP A 156 13.79 11.19 -7.95
CA ASP A 156 14.54 10.83 -9.16
C ASP A 156 14.96 12.07 -9.97
N LEU A 157 14.12 13.10 -10.03
CA LEU A 157 14.44 14.39 -10.67
C LEU A 157 15.45 15.24 -9.90
N LEU A 158 15.54 15.10 -8.58
CA LEU A 158 16.50 15.81 -7.73
C LEU A 158 17.89 15.15 -7.70
N PHE A 159 17.96 13.86 -8.05
CA PHE A 159 19.18 13.07 -8.11
C PHE A 159 19.63 12.75 -9.56
N LEU A 160 19.01 13.41 -10.55
CA LEU A 160 19.49 13.56 -11.93
C LEU A 160 20.39 14.79 -12.06
#